data_AF-A0A0M8XFP4-F1
#
_entry.id   AF-A0A0M8XFP4-F1
#
_cell.length_a   1.000
_cell.length_b   1.000
_cell.length_c   1.000
_cell.angle_alpha   90.00
_cell.angle_beta   90.00
_cell.angle_gamma   90.00
#
_symmetry.space_group_name_H-M   'P 1'
#
loop_
_entity.id
_entity.type
_entity.pdbx_description
1 polymer ?
#
loop_
_entity_poly.entity_id
_entity_poly.type
_entity_poly.pdbx_seq_one_letter_code
_entity_poly.pdbx_strand_id
1 'polypeptide(L)'
;MGYVAGAAPQYFGRLSWKFGWTEDGRTVCVWQNRTQNTATLHGVEYVGGTKLLVVRTGTATAYVAEARRKARFRRLLLGRRPLQGRHLRHERPGNSTVDAIKW
;
A
#
# COMPACT_ATOMS: atom_id res chain seq x y z
N MET A 1 -10.53 12.12 4.58
CA MET A 1 -10.23 11.10 5.62
C MET A 1 -10.43 9.73 5.01
N GLY A 2 -9.56 8.76 5.31
CA GLY A 2 -9.62 7.44 4.67
C GLY A 2 -10.88 6.72 5.07
N TYR A 3 -11.45 5.93 4.16
CA TYR A 3 -12.59 5.10 4.50
C TYR A 3 -12.14 4.00 5.48
N VAL A 4 -12.22 4.30 6.78
CA VAL A 4 -11.81 3.42 7.89
C VAL A 4 -12.62 2.13 7.90
N ALA A 5 -13.84 2.12 7.34
CA ALA A 5 -14.61 0.91 7.13
C ALA A 5 -14.26 0.15 5.83
N GLY A 6 -13.23 0.60 5.10
CA GLY A 6 -12.79 0.04 3.84
C GLY A 6 -11.96 -1.24 3.99
N ALA A 7 -11.50 -1.77 2.86
CA ALA A 7 -10.75 -3.02 2.80
C ALA A 7 -9.43 -3.01 3.61
N ALA A 8 -8.95 -1.86 4.08
CA ALA A 8 -7.84 -1.75 5.01
C ALA A 8 -8.14 -0.64 6.05
N PRO A 9 -8.67 -0.96 7.25
CA PRO A 9 -9.16 0.01 8.24
C PRO A 9 -8.13 0.96 8.87
N GLN A 10 -6.88 0.99 8.40
CA GLN A 10 -5.86 1.91 8.92
C GLN A 10 -6.05 3.36 8.45
N TYR A 11 -5.48 4.31 9.20
CA TYR A 11 -5.30 5.67 8.73
C TYR A 11 -4.54 5.70 7.40
N PHE A 12 -4.83 6.71 6.57
CA PHE A 12 -4.05 6.95 5.35
C PHE A 12 -2.56 7.03 5.69
N GLY A 13 -1.71 6.43 4.87
CA GLY A 13 -0.28 6.37 5.12
C GLY A 13 0.33 7.76 5.30
N ARG A 14 -0.17 8.79 4.58
CA ARG A 14 0.24 10.20 4.77
C ARG A 14 0.03 10.69 6.20
N LEU A 15 -1.09 10.34 6.84
CA LEU A 15 -1.37 10.73 8.23
C LEU A 15 -0.44 9.98 9.18
N SER A 16 -0.32 8.67 9.01
CA SER A 16 0.59 7.84 9.82
C SER A 16 2.04 8.30 9.71
N TRP A 17 2.50 8.75 8.53
CA TRP A 17 3.82 9.31 8.34
C TRP A 17 4.00 10.66 9.03
N LYS A 18 3.03 11.58 8.89
CA LYS A 18 3.04 12.87 9.59
C LYS A 18 3.11 12.73 11.12
N PHE A 19 2.48 11.69 11.68
CA PHE A 19 2.48 11.40 13.12
C PHE A 19 3.61 10.47 13.58
N GLY A 20 4.52 10.07 12.68
CA GLY A 20 5.68 9.24 13.01
C GLY A 20 5.37 7.75 13.26
N TRP A 21 4.17 7.28 12.90
CA TRP A 21 3.81 5.85 12.97
C TRP A 21 4.32 5.04 11.77
N THR A 22 4.57 5.74 10.66
CA THR A 22 5.30 5.19 9.50
C THR A 22 6.70 5.79 9.49
N GLU A 23 7.71 4.94 9.52
CA GLU A 23 9.12 5.34 9.40
C GLU A 23 9.44 5.93 8.02
N ASP A 24 10.36 6.88 7.96
CA ASP A 24 10.79 7.54 6.70
C ASP A 24 11.29 6.54 5.64
N GLY A 25 11.94 5.45 6.06
CA GLY A 25 12.41 4.38 5.16
C GLY A 25 11.29 3.63 4.43
N ARG A 26 10.02 3.84 4.81
CA ARG A 26 8.85 3.26 4.14
C ARG A 26 8.20 4.24 3.14
N THR A 27 8.80 5.41 2.93
CA THR A 27 8.33 6.44 2.00
C THR A 27 9.36 6.66 0.91
N VAL A 28 8.90 6.68 -0.35
CA VAL A 28 9.74 7.01 -1.50
C VAL A 28 9.34 8.38 -2.01
N CYS A 29 10.31 9.30 -2.08
CA CYS A 29 10.13 10.63 -2.62
C CYS A 29 10.78 10.73 -4.01
N VAL A 30 10.02 11.19 -5.00
CA VAL A 30 10.50 11.41 -6.37
C VAL A 30 10.13 12.81 -6.86
N TRP A 31 10.93 13.34 -7.77
CA TRP A 31 10.65 14.63 -8.42
C TRP A 31 9.99 14.42 -9.78
N GLN A 32 9.04 15.30 -10.14
CA GLN A 32 8.28 15.21 -11.40
C GLN A 32 9.12 15.52 -12.67
N ASN A 33 10.40 15.89 -12.55
CA ASN A 33 11.26 16.19 -13.71
C ASN A 33 11.71 14.94 -14.47
N ARG A 34 11.27 13.75 -14.03
CA ARG A 34 11.45 12.49 -14.75
C ARG A 34 10.23 12.23 -15.62
N THR A 35 10.47 11.81 -16.85
CA THR A 35 9.44 11.41 -17.83
C THR A 35 8.51 10.32 -17.30
N GLN A 36 8.99 9.47 -16.38
CA GLN A 36 8.21 8.47 -15.68
C GLN A 36 8.81 8.18 -14.30
N ASN A 37 7.96 8.04 -13.28
CA ASN A 37 8.34 7.58 -11.96
C ASN A 37 7.54 6.32 -11.62
N THR A 38 8.24 5.24 -11.28
CA THR A 38 7.62 3.97 -10.91
C THR A 38 8.13 3.56 -9.54
N ALA A 39 7.22 3.16 -8.65
CA ALA A 39 7.56 2.59 -7.35
C ALA A 39 6.64 1.42 -7.05
N THR A 40 7.19 0.38 -6.42
CA THR A 40 6.42 -0.76 -5.92
C THR A 40 5.91 -0.43 -4.53
N LEU A 41 4.59 -0.38 -4.37
CA LEU A 41 3.94 -0.13 -3.09
C LEU A 41 3.43 -1.43 -2.47
N HIS A 42 3.69 -1.61 -1.18
CA HIS A 42 3.28 -2.75 -0.38
C HIS A 42 2.04 -2.37 0.44
N GLY A 43 0.85 -2.69 -0.08
CA GLY A 43 -0.39 -2.24 0.54
C GLY A 43 -0.86 -2.98 1.79
N VAL A 44 -0.16 -4.04 2.21
CA VAL A 44 -0.55 -4.80 3.42
C VAL A 44 -0.26 -3.97 4.68
N GLU A 45 -1.24 -3.88 5.57
CA GLU A 45 -1.25 -2.98 6.74
C GLU A 45 0.03 -3.03 7.60
N TYR A 46 0.46 -4.22 8.03
CA TYR A 46 1.54 -4.36 9.02
C TYR A 46 2.83 -4.98 8.50
N VAL A 47 2.83 -5.45 7.25
CA VAL A 47 4.02 -6.07 6.64
C VAL A 47 4.90 -4.94 6.10
N GLY A 48 6.22 -5.05 6.18
CA GLY A 48 7.15 -3.98 5.75
C GLY A 48 7.07 -3.55 4.27
N GLY A 49 8.10 -2.84 3.81
CA GLY A 49 8.20 -2.31 2.46
C GLY A 49 7.59 -0.92 2.29
N THR A 50 7.71 -0.38 1.07
CA THR A 50 7.27 0.98 0.74
C THR A 50 5.76 1.12 0.85
N LYS A 51 5.30 2.09 1.63
CA LYS A 51 3.88 2.39 1.86
C LYS A 51 3.40 3.59 1.08
N LEU A 52 4.30 4.52 0.80
CA LEU A 52 3.98 5.81 0.23
C LEU A 52 4.93 6.17 -0.89
N LEU A 53 4.38 6.66 -2.00
CA LEU A 53 5.10 7.38 -3.03
C LEU A 53 4.70 8.85 -2.98
N VAL A 54 5.66 9.73 -2.78
CA VAL A 54 5.48 11.18 -2.82
C VAL A 54 6.11 11.70 -4.11
N VAL A 55 5.28 12.23 -5.00
CA VAL A 55 5.72 12.87 -6.25
C VAL A 55 5.66 14.37 -6.05
N ARG A 56 6.82 15.01 -5.88
CA ARG A 56 6.89 16.47 -5.76
C ARG A 56 6.61 17.12 -7.12
N THR A 57 5.63 18.01 -7.16
CA THR A 57 5.18 18.72 -8.37
C THR A 57 5.54 20.21 -8.36
N GLY A 58 5.97 20.74 -7.23
CA GLY A 58 6.36 22.16 -7.09
C GLY A 58 7.12 22.42 -5.79
N THR A 59 7.36 23.69 -5.48
CA THR A 59 8.09 24.08 -4.26
C THR A 59 7.36 23.66 -2.99
N ALA A 60 6.03 23.71 -2.99
CA ALA A 60 5.15 23.37 -1.87
C ALA A 60 4.00 22.42 -2.26
N THR A 61 4.06 21.76 -3.42
CA THR A 61 3.00 20.86 -3.89
C THR A 61 3.56 19.48 -4.21
N ALA A 62 2.77 18.45 -3.91
CA ALA A 62 3.09 17.07 -4.24
C ALA A 62 1.81 16.27 -4.51
N TYR A 63 1.95 15.13 -5.15
CA TYR A 63 0.97 14.05 -5.10
C TYR A 63 1.49 12.96 -4.17
N VAL A 64 0.58 12.37 -3.39
CA VAL A 64 0.89 11.19 -2.58
C VAL A 64 0.07 10.04 -3.12
N ALA A 65 0.74 8.96 -3.52
CA ALA A 65 0.14 7.70 -3.91
C ALA A 65 0.37 6.65 -2.83
N GLU A 66 -0.69 5.92 -2.47
CA GLU A 66 -0.64 4.81 -1.53
C GLU A 66 -1.42 3.62 -2.07
N ALA A 67 -0.92 2.41 -1.80
CA ALA A 67 -1.65 1.17 -2.05
C ALA A 67 -2.15 0.62 -0.71
N ARG A 68 -3.38 0.12 -0.66
CA ARG A 68 -3.99 -0.37 0.60
C ARG A 68 -4.70 -1.70 0.41
N ARG A 69 -4.45 -2.65 1.32
CA ARG A 69 -5.02 -4.00 1.35
C ARG A 69 -5.06 -4.55 2.78
N LYS A 70 -6.18 -5.16 3.17
CA LYS A 70 -6.30 -5.89 4.45
C LYS A 70 -5.17 -6.88 4.64
N ALA A 71 -4.59 -6.93 5.84
CA ALA A 71 -3.87 -8.12 6.25
C ALA A 71 -4.86 -9.29 6.27
N ARG A 72 -4.62 -10.31 5.43
CA ARG A 72 -5.31 -11.59 5.52
C ARG A 72 -4.44 -12.54 6.32
N PHE A 73 -5.05 -13.26 7.26
CA PHE A 73 -4.37 -14.36 7.92
C PHE A 73 -4.02 -15.42 6.87
N ARG A 74 -2.74 -15.53 6.48
CA ARG A 74 -2.28 -16.67 5.71
C ARG A 74 -2.25 -17.85 6.67
N ARG A 75 -3.30 -18.68 6.62
CA ARG A 75 -3.32 -19.97 7.32
C ARG A 75 -2.20 -20.82 6.71
N LEU A 76 -1.01 -20.75 7.30
CA LEU A 76 0.01 -21.78 7.11
C LEU A 76 -0.63 -23.06 7.66
N LEU A 77 -1.09 -23.92 6.75
CA LEU A 77 -1.51 -25.26 7.10
C LEU A 77 -0.26 -25.99 7.59
N LEU A 78 0.01 -25.94 8.90
CA LEU A 78 0.78 -27.01 9.54
C LEU A 78 0.06 -28.31 9.21
N GLY A 79 0.76 -29.18 8.49
CA GLY A 79 0.16 -30.08 7.52
C GLY A 79 -0.86 -31.05 8.09
N ARG A 80 -1.95 -31.26 7.32
CA ARG A 80 -2.65 -32.55 7.15
C ARG A 80 -3.44 -32.54 5.82
N ARG A 81 -2.98 -33.38 4.88
CA ARG A 81 -3.61 -34.06 3.72
C ARG A 81 -4.49 -33.28 2.72
N PRO A 82 -4.50 -33.70 1.43
CA PRO A 82 -5.13 -32.95 0.36
C PRO A 82 -6.61 -33.30 0.26
N LEU A 83 -7.48 -32.29 0.30
CA LEU A 83 -8.81 -32.40 -0.30
C LEU A 83 -8.79 -31.65 -1.63
N GLN A 84 -9.05 -32.42 -2.67
CA GLN A 84 -9.31 -31.94 -4.02
C GLN A 84 -10.32 -30.80 -4.02
N GLY A 85 -9.97 -29.75 -4.75
CA GLY A 85 -10.74 -28.53 -4.88
C GLY A 85 -9.85 -27.48 -5.52
N ARG A 86 -9.28 -27.82 -6.69
CA ARG A 86 -8.51 -26.87 -7.51
C ARG A 86 -9.47 -25.78 -7.97
N HIS A 87 -9.58 -24.73 -7.18
CA HIS A 87 -9.70 -23.39 -7.71
C HIS A 87 -8.42 -22.66 -7.29
N LEU A 88 -7.36 -22.90 -8.06
CA LEU A 88 -6.22 -21.98 -8.13
C LEU A 88 -6.80 -20.67 -8.65
N ARG A 89 -7.35 -19.84 -7.76
CA ARG A 89 -7.54 -18.43 -8.05
C ARG A 89 -6.14 -17.85 -8.10
N HIS A 90 -5.62 -17.78 -9.31
CA HIS A 90 -4.63 -16.80 -9.74
C HIS A 90 -4.83 -15.53 -8.91
N GLU A 91 -3.84 -15.15 -8.10
CA GLU A 91 -3.86 -13.87 -7.40
C GLU A 91 -4.05 -12.79 -8.46
N ARG A 92 -5.25 -12.23 -8.55
CA ARG A 92 -5.50 -11.12 -9.46
C ARG A 92 -4.82 -9.88 -8.87
N PRO A 93 -4.12 -9.06 -9.66
CA PRO A 93 -3.53 -7.78 -9.23
C PRO A 93 -4.56 -6.69 -8.85
N GLY A 94 -5.77 -7.05 -8.39
CA GLY A 94 -6.93 -6.16 -8.42
C GLY A 94 -7.63 -5.89 -7.09
N ASN A 95 -7.03 -6.23 -5.94
CA ASN A 95 -7.66 -6.00 -4.63
C ASN A 95 -6.86 -5.07 -3.70
N SER A 96 -5.94 -4.30 -4.29
CA SER A 96 -5.29 -3.16 -3.64
C SER A 96 -5.92 -1.90 -4.21
N THR A 97 -6.46 -1.05 -3.35
CA THR A 97 -6.92 0.28 -3.77
C THR A 97 -5.69 1.18 -3.84
N VAL A 98 -5.49 1.86 -4.97
CA VAL A 98 -4.48 2.90 -5.12
C VAL A 98 -5.18 4.24 -5.05
N ASP A 99 -4.80 5.06 -4.08
CA ASP A 99 -5.34 6.40 -3.89
C ASP A 99 -4.23 7.42 -4.16
N ALA A 100 -4.55 8.45 -4.95
CA ALA A 100 -3.67 9.59 -5.21
C ALA A 100 -4.31 10.88 -4.70
N ILE A 101 -3.63 11.57 -3.79
CA ILE A 101 -4.16 12.79 -3.15
C ILE A 101 -3.15 13.92 -3.33
N LYS A 102 -3.62 15.12 -3.68
CA LYS A 102 -2.79 16.32 -3.77
C LYS A 102 -2.43 16.80 -2.37
N TRP A 103 -1.16 17.17 -2.18
CA TRP A 103 -0.61 17.64 -0.92
C TRP A 103 -1.10 19.04 -0.57
#